data_AF-A0A382MB23-F1
#
_entry.id   AF-A0A382MB23-F1
#
_cell.length_a   1.000
_cell.length_b   1.000
_cell.length_c   1.000
_cell.angle_alpha   90.00
_cell.angle_beta   90.00
_cell.angle_gamma   90.00
#
_symmetry.space_group_name_H-M   'P 1'
#
loop_
_entity.id
_entity.type
_entity.pdbx_description
1 polymer ?
#
loop_
_entity_poly.entity_id
_entity_poly.type
_entity_poly.pdbx_seq_one_letter_code
_entity_poly.pdbx_strand_id
1 'polypeptide(L)'
;MGEESDMKKTAIVVLLFSVGVSQQHHKVIETYDNGNIKSITYHEETRTKLEKVKYIKFYDDGQKKIEGTYKKGVPDGLWIYYSNGFIDEKGTYKDGNEISKIQWSYYKNGQKRSETTYEEGKAIGYKEWDRDGNLKQ
;
A
#
# COMPACT_ATOMS: atom_id res chain seq x y z
N MET A 1 0.13 -30.86 25.29
CA MET A 1 -0.78 -31.50 24.32
C MET A 1 -1.67 -30.41 23.78
N GLY A 2 -1.56 -30.11 22.50
CA GLY A 2 -2.16 -28.95 21.85
C GLY A 2 -1.21 -28.42 20.78
N GLU A 3 -1.01 -29.22 19.72
CA GLU A 3 -0.36 -28.78 18.49
C GLU A 3 -1.20 -27.65 17.88
N GLU A 4 -0.68 -26.43 17.92
CA GLU A 4 -1.24 -25.33 17.15
C GLU A 4 -0.75 -25.49 15.71
N SER A 5 -1.62 -26.12 14.92
CA SER A 5 -1.52 -26.37 13.49
C SER A 5 -0.71 -25.31 12.73
N ASP A 6 0.51 -25.68 12.32
CA ASP A 6 1.27 -25.04 11.25
C ASP A 6 0.45 -25.05 9.95
N MET A 7 -0.35 -24.01 9.76
CA MET A 7 -1.12 -23.79 8.55
C MET A 7 -0.14 -23.54 7.41
N LYS A 8 0.04 -24.56 6.57
CA LYS A 8 0.86 -24.54 5.35
C LYS A 8 0.50 -23.30 4.52
N LYS A 9 1.36 -22.28 4.58
CA LYS A 9 1.27 -21.08 3.72
C LYS A 9 1.58 -21.52 2.28
N THR A 10 0.56 -21.90 1.53
CA THR A 10 0.71 -22.22 0.11
C THR A 10 0.98 -20.93 -0.66
N ALA A 11 2.25 -20.58 -0.85
CA ALA A 11 2.64 -19.52 -1.76
C ALA A 11 2.49 -20.03 -3.20
N ILE A 12 1.46 -19.57 -3.90
CA ILE A 12 1.30 -19.87 -5.32
C ILE A 12 2.18 -18.89 -6.11
N VAL A 13 3.28 -19.39 -6.67
CA VAL A 13 4.14 -18.66 -7.61
C VAL A 13 3.56 -18.87 -9.01
N VAL A 14 2.88 -17.86 -9.55
CA VAL A 14 2.36 -17.90 -10.93
C VAL A 14 3.38 -17.26 -11.87
N LEU A 15 4.00 -18.06 -12.73
CA LEU A 15 4.86 -17.61 -13.84
C LEU A 15 4.01 -17.47 -15.11
N LEU A 16 3.70 -16.24 -15.54
CA LEU A 16 3.05 -15.98 -16.83
C LEU A 16 4.07 -15.40 -17.80
N PHE A 17 4.46 -16.20 -18.80
CA PHE A 17 5.31 -15.76 -19.91
C PHE A 17 4.43 -15.21 -21.05
N SER A 18 4.42 -13.89 -21.23
CA SER A 18 3.96 -13.26 -22.48
C SER A 18 5.09 -12.45 -23.10
N VAL A 19 5.36 -12.70 -24.38
CA VAL A 19 6.44 -12.12 -25.17
C VAL A 19 6.18 -10.64 -25.43
N GLY A 20 7.10 -9.79 -24.97
CA GLY A 20 7.10 -8.35 -25.16
C GLY A 20 7.88 -7.71 -24.01
N VAL A 21 9.01 -7.06 -24.29
CA VAL A 21 9.97 -6.55 -23.29
C VAL A 21 9.30 -5.54 -22.35
N SER A 22 8.69 -6.06 -21.31
CA SER A 22 8.33 -5.40 -20.06
C SER A 22 8.99 -6.24 -18.99
N GLN A 23 9.74 -5.60 -18.10
CA GLN A 23 10.49 -6.26 -17.03
C GLN A 23 9.54 -7.18 -16.26
N GLN A 24 9.63 -8.50 -16.48
CA GLN A 24 8.75 -9.46 -15.82
C GLN A 24 9.13 -9.50 -14.34
N HIS A 25 8.29 -8.92 -13.49
CA HIS A 25 8.44 -9.01 -12.05
C HIS A 25 7.95 -10.38 -11.57
N HIS A 26 8.74 -11.05 -10.74
CA HIS A 26 8.30 -12.23 -10.01
C HIS A 26 7.22 -11.80 -9.01
N LYS A 27 6.02 -12.35 -9.11
CA LYS A 27 4.87 -11.98 -8.26
C LYS A 27 4.54 -13.10 -7.28
N VAL A 28 4.46 -12.74 -6.00
CA VAL A 28 3.96 -13.60 -4.92
C VAL A 28 2.58 -13.12 -4.52
N ILE A 29 1.60 -14.02 -4.48
CA ILE A 29 0.23 -13.74 -4.06
C ILE A 29 -0.04 -14.50 -2.77
N GLU A 30 -0.47 -13.79 -1.73
CA GLU A 30 -1.05 -14.38 -0.53
C GLU A 30 -2.57 -14.19 -0.58
N THR A 31 -3.33 -15.19 -0.17
CA THR A 31 -4.79 -15.14 -0.06
C THR A 31 -5.23 -15.25 1.40
N TYR A 32 -6.45 -14.78 1.68
CA TYR A 32 -7.19 -15.10 2.89
C TYR A 32 -7.86 -16.48 2.76
N ASP A 33 -8.40 -16.98 3.87
CA ASP A 33 -9.12 -18.26 3.91
C ASP A 33 -10.39 -18.25 3.04
N ASN A 34 -10.99 -17.08 2.84
CA ASN A 34 -12.13 -16.88 1.95
C ASN A 34 -11.74 -16.88 0.45
N GLY A 35 -10.46 -17.05 0.12
CA GLY A 35 -9.94 -17.05 -1.26
C GLY A 35 -9.62 -15.65 -1.82
N ASN A 36 -10.01 -14.57 -1.15
CA ASN A 36 -9.69 -13.22 -1.60
C ASN A 36 -8.20 -12.93 -1.44
N ILE A 37 -7.66 -12.10 -2.33
CA ILE A 37 -6.24 -11.72 -2.30
C ILE A 37 -5.98 -10.90 -1.04
N LYS A 38 -5.00 -11.33 -0.25
CA LYS A 38 -4.50 -10.63 0.94
C LYS A 38 -3.38 -9.68 0.60
N SER A 39 -2.42 -10.14 -0.19
CA SER A 39 -1.34 -9.29 -0.65
C SER A 39 -0.74 -9.75 -1.97
N ILE A 40 -0.14 -8.79 -2.66
CA ILE A 40 0.66 -9.00 -3.85
C ILE A 40 2.03 -8.38 -3.58
N THR A 41 3.08 -9.17 -3.71
CA THR A 41 4.46 -8.69 -3.67
C THR A 41 5.13 -8.92 -5.01
N TYR A 42 5.75 -7.86 -5.55
CA TYR A 42 6.53 -7.91 -6.78
C TYR A 42 8.01 -7.89 -6.42
N HIS A 43 8.77 -8.75 -7.07
CA HIS A 43 10.20 -8.88 -6.92
C HIS A 43 10.90 -8.73 -8.27
N GLU A 44 12.03 -8.03 -8.27
CA GLU A 44 12.96 -7.98 -9.40
C GLU A 44 14.15 -8.88 -9.11
N GLU A 45 14.60 -9.60 -10.14
CA GLU A 45 15.82 -10.39 -10.05
C GLU A 45 17.03 -9.49 -10.27
N THR A 46 17.95 -9.55 -9.32
CA THR A 46 19.29 -8.97 -9.43
C THR A 46 20.30 -10.09 -9.65
N ARG A 47 21.56 -9.75 -9.95
CA ARG A 47 22.64 -10.73 -10.11
C ARG A 47 22.83 -11.65 -8.89
N THR A 48 22.36 -11.25 -7.71
CA THR A 48 22.64 -11.93 -6.44
C THR A 48 21.40 -12.38 -5.67
N LYS A 49 20.21 -11.83 -5.93
CA LYS A 49 18.97 -12.14 -5.18
C LYS A 49 17.72 -11.57 -5.87
N LEU A 50 16.54 -12.02 -5.41
CA LEU A 50 15.26 -11.36 -5.67
C LEU A 50 15.05 -10.21 -4.68
N GLU A 51 14.91 -8.98 -5.17
CA GLU A 51 14.59 -7.81 -4.36
C GLU A 51 13.11 -7.47 -4.46
N LYS A 52 12.45 -7.26 -3.32
CA LYS A 52 11.10 -6.70 -3.27
C LYS A 52 11.12 -5.28 -3.84
N VAL A 53 10.25 -5.00 -4.80
CA VAL A 53 10.16 -3.68 -5.46
C VAL A 53 8.79 -3.02 -5.31
N LYS A 54 7.72 -3.80 -5.14
CA LYS A 54 6.36 -3.28 -4.94
C LYS A 54 5.55 -4.19 -4.04
N TYR A 55 4.68 -3.57 -3.25
CA TYR A 55 3.77 -4.26 -2.35
C TYR A 55 2.38 -3.67 -2.47
N ILE A 56 1.38 -4.55 -2.48
CA ILE A 56 -0.02 -4.18 -2.42
C ILE A 56 -0.68 -5.10 -1.39
N LYS A 57 -1.42 -4.52 -0.45
CA LYS A 57 -2.20 -5.25 0.55
C LYS A 57 -3.67 -4.88 0.41
N PHE A 58 -4.53 -5.85 0.65
CA PHE A 58 -5.98 -5.68 0.57
C PHE A 58 -6.62 -6.01 1.93
N TYR A 59 -7.86 -5.57 2.11
CA TYR A 59 -8.77 -6.09 3.11
C TYR A 59 -9.36 -7.42 2.64
N ASP A 60 -10.00 -8.16 3.54
CA ASP A 60 -10.63 -9.45 3.25
C ASP A 60 -11.82 -9.35 2.30
N ASP A 61 -12.42 -8.17 2.18
CA ASP A 61 -13.43 -7.80 1.19
C ASP A 61 -12.86 -7.44 -0.20
N GLY A 62 -11.53 -7.47 -0.35
CA GLY A 62 -10.83 -7.17 -1.60
C GLY A 62 -10.54 -5.69 -1.85
N GLN A 63 -10.96 -4.78 -0.97
CA GLN A 63 -10.59 -3.37 -1.08
C GLN A 63 -9.09 -3.18 -0.83
N LYS A 64 -8.45 -2.26 -1.55
CA LYS A 64 -7.05 -1.92 -1.26
C LYS A 64 -6.92 -1.40 0.17
N LYS A 65 -5.84 -1.80 0.83
CA LYS A 65 -5.47 -1.37 2.18
C LYS A 65 -4.19 -0.54 2.15
N ILE A 66 -3.17 -1.00 1.42
CA ILE A 66 -1.88 -0.33 1.30
C ILE A 66 -1.31 -0.61 -0.08
N GLU A 67 -0.63 0.37 -0.70
CA GLU A 67 0.31 0.10 -1.78
C GLU A 67 1.53 1.00 -1.72
N GLY A 68 2.68 0.48 -2.14
CA GLY A 68 3.92 1.24 -2.17
C GLY A 68 5.09 0.49 -2.80
N THR A 69 6.20 1.21 -2.94
CA THR A 69 7.42 0.73 -3.60
C THR A 69 8.59 0.62 -2.64
N TYR A 70 9.55 -0.20 -3.04
CA TYR A 70 10.77 -0.49 -2.31
C TYR A 70 11.97 -0.30 -3.22
N LYS A 71 13.08 0.16 -2.64
CA LYS A 71 14.39 0.23 -3.28
C LYS A 71 15.43 -0.31 -2.30
N LYS A 72 16.26 -1.25 -2.74
CA LYS A 72 17.30 -1.90 -1.90
C LYS A 72 16.74 -2.45 -0.57
N GLY A 73 15.50 -2.95 -0.59
CA GLY A 73 14.85 -3.55 0.57
C GLY A 73 14.18 -2.57 1.54
N VAL A 74 14.26 -1.26 1.32
CA VAL A 74 13.59 -0.24 2.17
C VAL A 74 12.49 0.48 1.39
N PRO A 75 11.44 1.02 2.06
CA PRO A 75 10.45 1.89 1.43
C PRO A 75 11.11 3.06 0.68
N ASP A 76 10.74 3.25 -0.58
CA ASP A 76 11.23 4.35 -1.42
C ASP A 76 10.16 4.69 -2.45
N GLY A 77 9.79 5.97 -2.54
CA GLY A 77 8.69 6.46 -3.37
C GLY A 77 7.37 6.61 -2.61
N LEU A 78 6.26 6.62 -3.36
CA LEU A 78 4.93 6.89 -2.83
C LEU A 78 4.34 5.64 -2.15
N TRP A 79 3.85 5.83 -0.93
CA TRP A 79 3.04 4.90 -0.17
C TRP A 79 1.65 5.46 0.03
N ILE A 80 0.63 4.64 -0.22
CA ILE A 80 -0.77 5.03 -0.12
C ILE A 80 -1.46 4.07 0.84
N TYR A 81 -2.17 4.61 1.82
CA TYR A 81 -2.98 3.87 2.77
C TYR A 81 -4.45 4.18 2.55
N TYR A 82 -5.26 3.14 2.63
CA TYR A 82 -6.67 3.19 2.34
C TYR A 82 -7.49 2.72 3.55
N SER A 83 -8.57 3.43 3.84
CA SER A 83 -9.53 3.11 4.88
C SER A 83 -10.95 3.29 4.35
N ASN A 84 -11.79 2.27 4.49
CA ASN A 84 -13.16 2.25 3.98
C ASN A 84 -13.28 2.63 2.48
N GLY A 85 -12.31 2.22 1.66
CA GLY A 85 -12.28 2.50 0.22
C GLY A 85 -11.76 3.89 -0.17
N PHE A 86 -11.51 4.77 0.80
CA PHE A 86 -10.95 6.10 0.59
C PHE A 86 -9.45 6.12 0.90
N ILE A 87 -8.73 7.08 0.32
CA ILE A 87 -7.32 7.32 0.67
C ILE A 87 -7.28 8.04 2.01
N ASP A 88 -6.79 7.36 3.03
CA ASP A 88 -6.61 7.92 4.37
C ASP A 88 -5.30 8.71 4.44
N GLU A 89 -4.26 8.21 3.78
CA GLU A 89 -2.91 8.77 3.85
C GLU A 89 -2.10 8.51 2.58
N LYS A 90 -1.24 9.47 2.22
CA LYS A 90 -0.15 9.32 1.27
C LYS A 90 1.15 9.76 1.92
N GLY A 91 2.16 8.90 1.95
CA GLY A 91 3.50 9.22 2.41
C GLY A 91 4.51 9.08 1.27
N THR A 92 5.48 9.99 1.19
CA THR A 92 6.64 9.82 0.30
C THR A 92 7.83 9.40 1.14
N TYR A 93 8.51 8.34 0.72
CA TYR A 93 9.66 7.77 1.41
C TYR A 93 10.92 7.89 0.57
N LYS A 94 12.04 8.10 1.24
CA LYS A 94 13.37 8.12 0.63
C LYS A 94 14.36 7.33 1.48
N ASP A 95 14.94 6.29 0.90
CA ASP A 95 15.90 5.42 1.58
C ASP A 95 15.38 4.92 2.96
N GLY A 96 14.08 4.60 3.02
CA GLY A 96 13.39 4.13 4.22
C GLY A 96 12.82 5.22 5.13
N ASN A 97 13.11 6.49 4.90
CA ASN A 97 12.64 7.61 5.74
C ASN A 97 11.43 8.31 5.12
N GLU A 98 10.38 8.59 5.90
CA GLU A 98 9.26 9.42 5.47
C GLU A 98 9.73 10.87 5.34
N ILE A 99 9.68 11.43 4.12
CA ILE A 99 10.06 12.81 3.84
C ILE A 99 8.85 13.75 3.86
N SER A 100 7.70 13.25 3.44
CA SER A 100 6.45 14.01 3.43
C SER A 100 5.25 13.09 3.57
N LYS A 101 4.15 13.64 4.10
CA LYS A 101 2.91 12.92 4.27
C LYS A 101 1.71 13.84 4.12
N ILE A 102 0.62 13.33 3.53
CA ILE A 102 -0.68 13.98 3.52
C ILE A 102 -1.69 13.01 4.12
N GLN A 103 -2.46 13.49 5.10
CA GLN A 103 -3.55 12.74 5.72
C GLN A 103 -4.88 13.40 5.40
N TRP A 104 -5.90 12.59 5.14
CA TRP A 104 -7.25 13.04 4.88
C TRP A 104 -8.21 12.50 5.93
N SER A 105 -9.22 13.28 6.27
CA SER A 105 -10.41 12.76 6.96
C SER A 105 -11.64 13.01 6.11
N TYR A 106 -12.67 12.20 6.32
CA TYR A 106 -13.90 12.24 5.54
C TYR A 106 -15.12 12.37 6.46
N TYR A 107 -16.16 13.03 5.96
CA TYR A 107 -17.49 12.99 6.54
C TYR A 107 -18.15 11.64 6.28
N LYS A 108 -19.23 11.34 7.02
CA LYS A 108 -20.01 10.10 6.84
C LYS A 108 -20.59 9.93 5.44
N ASN A 109 -20.80 11.03 4.69
CA ASN A 109 -21.26 11.01 3.31
C ASN A 109 -20.13 10.75 2.29
N GLY A 110 -18.89 10.50 2.74
CA GLY A 110 -17.73 10.26 1.89
C GLY A 110 -17.05 11.53 1.35
N GLN A 111 -17.58 12.73 1.64
CA GLN A 111 -16.90 13.96 1.27
C GLN A 111 -15.68 14.21 2.15
N LYS A 112 -14.64 14.78 1.55
CA LYS A 112 -13.42 15.15 2.26
C LYS A 112 -13.72 16.23 3.28
N ARG A 113 -13.31 15.99 4.53
CA ARG A 113 -13.49 16.87 5.68
C ARG A 113 -12.23 17.67 5.98
N SER A 114 -11.07 17.03 5.97
CA SER A 114 -9.81 17.73 6.22
C SER A 114 -8.66 17.14 5.42
N GLU A 115 -7.60 17.93 5.29
CA GLU A 115 -6.30 17.58 4.72
C GLU A 115 -5.24 18.19 5.61
N THR A 116 -4.32 17.37 6.09
CA THR A 116 -3.14 17.84 6.82
C THR A 116 -1.90 17.40 6.06
N THR A 117 -1.03 18.35 5.73
CA THR A 117 0.26 18.10 5.09
C THR A 117 1.36 18.18 6.12
N TYR A 118 2.24 17.19 6.09
CA TYR A 118 3.41 17.07 6.93
C TYR A 118 4.68 17.03 6.09
N GLU A 119 5.73 17.67 6.58
CA GLU A 119 7.09 17.61 6.05
C GLU A 119 8.05 17.40 7.23
N GLU A 120 8.95 16.43 7.10
CA GLU A 120 9.86 16.01 8.19
C GLU A 120 9.13 15.77 9.54
N GLY A 121 7.93 15.18 9.46
CA GLY A 121 7.07 14.89 10.61
C GLY A 121 6.35 16.10 11.22
N LYS A 122 6.55 17.32 10.71
CA LYS A 122 5.88 18.54 11.19
C LYS A 122 4.70 18.89 10.31
N ALA A 123 3.57 19.25 10.91
CA ALA A 123 2.42 19.75 10.15
C ALA A 123 2.75 21.13 9.57
N ILE A 124 2.72 21.24 8.24
CA ILE A 124 3.01 22.48 7.50
C ILE A 124 1.78 23.05 6.81
N GLY A 125 0.69 22.30 6.73
CA GLY A 125 -0.55 22.75 6.10
C GLY A 125 -1.77 22.05 6.67
N TYR A 126 -2.86 22.79 6.75
CA TYR A 126 -4.17 22.28 7.15
C TYR A 126 -5.24 22.94 6.29
N LYS A 127 -6.18 22.13 5.80
CA LYS A 127 -7.39 22.59 5.12
C LYS A 127 -8.58 21.83 5.68
N GLU A 128 -9.70 22.52 5.83
CA GLU A 128 -10.97 21.92 6.24
C GLU A 128 -12.05 22.29 5.23
N TRP A 129 -12.97 21.37 4.97
CA TRP A 129 -14.13 21.59 4.13
C TRP A 129 -15.41 21.38 4.93
N ASP A 130 -16.49 22.05 4.56
CA ASP A 130 -17.83 21.77 5.09
C ASP A 130 -18.46 20.51 4.44
N ARG A 131 -19.70 20.19 4.81
CA ARG A 131 -20.44 19.01 4.30
C ARG A 131 -21.00 19.17 2.89
N ASP A 132 -20.80 20.34 2.29
CA ASP A 132 -21.18 20.64 0.91
C ASP A 132 -19.92 20.66 0.01
N GLY A 133 -18.73 20.51 0.59
CA GLY A 133 -17.46 20.49 -0.10
C GLY A 133 -16.82 21.87 -0.28
N ASN A 134 -17.30 22.90 0.41
CA ASN A 134 -16.69 24.23 0.37
C ASN A 134 -15.52 24.30 1.34
N LEU A 135 -14.39 24.86 0.89
CA LEU A 135 -13.24 25.10 1.75
C LEU A 135 -13.60 26.14 2.81
N LYS A 136 -13.43 25.77 4.08
CA LYS A 136 -13.52 26.70 5.20
C LYS A 136 -12.27 27.59 5.20
N GLN A 137 -12.49 28.90 5.18
CA GLN A 137 -11.45 29.89 5.44
C GLN A 137 -11.11 29.94 6.93
#